data_AF-A0A5K1I4V0-F1
#
_entry.id   AF-A0A5K1I4V0-F1
#
_cell.length_a   1.000
_cell.length_b   1.000
_cell.length_c   1.000
_cell.angle_alpha   90.00
_cell.angle_beta   90.00
_cell.angle_gamma   90.00
#
_symmetry.space_group_name_H-M   'P 1'
#
loop_
_entity.id
_entity.type
_entity.pdbx_description
1 polymer ?
#
loop_
_entity_poly.entity_id
_entity_poly.type
_entity_poly.pdbx_seq_one_letter_code
_entity_poly.pdbx_strand_id
1 'polypeptide(L)' 'MVEFDTSQQVNLQDIDSNHVGIDVNIVISNTSATAAYYTETSKKERVVLDNRTRIQAWIEYC' A
#
# COMPACT_ATOMS: atom_id res chain seq x y z
N MET A 1 1.46 -11.47 3.57
CA MET A 1 0.56 -11.02 2.49
C MET A 1 0.97 -9.59 2.14
N VAL A 2 0.91 -9.22 0.86
CA VAL A 2 1.00 -7.80 0.48
C VAL A 2 -0.42 -7.31 0.29
N GLU A 3 -0.82 -6.30 1.03
CA GLU A 3 -2.17 -5.70 0.96
C GLU A 3 -2.14 -4.34 0.26
N PHE A 4 -3.24 -4.01 -0.41
CA PHE A 4 -3.50 -2.71 -1.03
C PHE A 4 -4.80 -2.20 -0.42
N ASP A 5 -4.71 -1.45 0.67
CA ASP A 5 -5.88 -1.02 1.43
C ASP A 5 -6.37 0.36 0.98
N THR A 6 -7.68 0.45 0.80
CA THR A 6 -8.44 1.62 0.35
C THR A 6 -9.37 2.18 1.43
N SER A 7 -9.41 1.54 2.59
CA SER A 7 -10.17 1.95 3.76
C SER A 7 -9.22 2.16 4.94
N GLN A 8 -9.65 2.95 5.93
CA GLN A 8 -8.86 3.10 7.15
C GLN A 8 -9.62 2.47 8.33
N GLN A 9 -9.00 1.45 8.92
CA GLN A 9 -9.44 0.75 10.11
C GLN A 9 -8.48 1.04 11.27
N VAL A 10 -8.82 2.03 12.10
CA VAL A 10 -7.96 2.46 13.23
C VAL A 10 -7.67 1.32 14.21
N ASN A 11 -8.60 0.38 14.37
CA ASN A 11 -8.42 -0.81 15.22
C ASN A 11 -7.40 -1.83 14.65
N LEU A 12 -7.05 -1.73 13.37
CA LEU A 12 -6.01 -2.52 12.71
C LEU A 12 -4.69 -1.73 12.52
N GLN A 13 -4.64 -0.49 13.02
CA GLN A 13 -3.49 0.41 12.97
C GLN A 13 -3.14 0.93 11.56
N ASP A 14 -4.12 0.99 10.67
CA ASP A 14 -3.96 1.55 9.33
C ASP A 14 -3.51 3.01 9.35
N ILE A 15 -2.47 3.31 8.57
CA ILE A 15 -1.84 4.63 8.55
C ILE A 15 -2.69 5.69 7.84
N ASP A 16 -3.44 5.29 6.82
CA ASP A 16 -4.39 6.10 6.05
C ASP A 16 -5.31 5.19 5.22
N SER A 17 -6.26 5.76 4.48
CA SER A 17 -7.19 5.01 3.62
C SER A 17 -6.63 4.72 2.22
N ASN A 18 -5.32 4.71 2.03
CA ASN A 18 -4.66 4.58 0.73
C ASN A 18 -3.20 4.09 0.92
N HIS A 19 -3.01 2.88 1.42
CA HIS A 19 -1.70 2.36 1.76
C HIS A 19 -1.46 0.95 1.21
N VAL A 20 -0.17 0.60 1.14
CA VAL A 20 0.29 -0.76 0.85
C VAL A 20 0.97 -1.29 2.10
N GLY A 21 0.65 -2.52 2.47
CA GLY A 21 1.08 -3.15 3.71
C GLY A 21 1.72 -4.53 3.50
N ILE A 22 2.57 -4.94 4.45
CA ILE A 22 3.12 -6.30 4.52
C ILE A 22 2.66 -6.96 5.81
N ASP A 23 1.73 -7.89 5.66
CA ASP A 23 1.15 -8.67 6.74
C ASP A 23 1.90 -9.96 6.97
N VAL A 24 2.28 -10.22 8.22
CA VAL A 24 2.94 -11.46 8.63
C VAL A 24 2.05 -12.18 9.64
N ASN A 25 1.39 -13.25 9.19
CA ASN A 25 0.46 -14.11 9.95
C ASN A 25 -0.83 -13.46 10.47
N ILE A 26 -0.89 -12.13 10.59
CA ILE A 26 -2.07 -11.36 11.04
C ILE A 26 -2.30 -10.16 10.12
N VAL A 27 -3.50 -9.57 10.21
CA VAL A 27 -3.94 -8.41 9.40
C VAL A 27 -3.37 -7.06 9.86
N ILE A 28 -2.64 -7.02 10.98
CA ILE A 28 -1.91 -5.82 11.37
C ILE A 28 -0.58 -5.85 10.63
N SER A 29 -0.43 -4.94 9.68
CA SER A 29 0.78 -4.79 8.87
C SER A 29 2.05 -4.67 9.71
N ASN A 30 3.05 -5.51 9.42
CA ASN A 30 4.38 -5.39 10.01
C ASN A 30 5.10 -4.11 9.52
N THR A 31 4.81 -3.67 8.29
CA THR A 31 5.21 -2.38 7.76
C THR A 31 4.22 -1.91 6.70
N SER A 32 3.97 -0.60 6.62
CA SER A 32 3.07 0.00 5.66
C SER A 32 3.61 1.34 5.15
N ALA A 33 3.16 1.73 3.96
CA ALA A 33 3.45 3.04 3.37
C ALA A 33 2.26 3.54 2.55
N THR A 34 1.98 4.85 2.59
CA THR A 34 1.01 5.48 1.70
C THR A 34 1.35 5.14 0.26
N ALA A 35 0.36 4.70 -0.50
CA ALA A 35 0.52 4.22 -1.87
C ALA A 35 1.11 5.31 -2.77
N ALA A 36 2.23 4.96 -3.40
CA ALA A 36 3.01 5.86 -4.24
C ALA A 36 3.92 5.06 -5.18
N TYR A 37 4.41 5.71 -6.22
CA TYR A 37 5.42 5.19 -7.12
C TYR A 37 6.59 6.17 -7.20
N TYR A 38 7.76 5.65 -7.58
CA TYR A 38 8.93 6.47 -7.87
C TYR A 38 8.96 6.81 -9.36
N THR A 39 9.13 8.09 -9.68
CA THR A 39 9.42 8.54 -11.05
C THR A 39 10.86 8.21 -11.42
N GLU A 40 11.21 8.38 -12.69
CA GLU A 40 12.59 8.27 -13.17
C GLU A 40 13.56 9.23 -12.46
N THR A 41 13.04 10.32 -11.90
CA THR A 41 13.80 11.31 -11.11
C THR A 41 13.85 11.00 -9.61
N SER A 42 13.47 9.77 -9.21
CA SER A 42 13.37 9.33 -7.82
C SER A 42 12.40 10.14 -6.96
N LYS A 43 11.48 10.88 -7.59
CA LYS A 43 10.42 11.58 -6.87
C LYS A 43 9.32 10.59 -6.52
N LYS A 44 8.87 10.61 -5.27
CA LYS A 44 7.74 9.82 -4.81
C LYS A 44 6.44 10.54 -5.17
N GLU A 45 5.65 9.96 -6.07
CA GLU A 45 4.35 10.48 -6.51
C GLU A 45 3.23 9.63 -5.95
N ARG A 46 2.17 10.27 -5.43
CA ARG A 46 1.04 9.58 -4.82
C ARG A 46 0.27 8.79 -5.88
N VAL A 47 -0.09 7.54 -5.54
CA VAL A 47 -1.11 6.76 -6.26
C VAL A 47 -2.38 6.76 -5.43
N VAL A 48 -3.53 6.99 -6.06
CA VAL A 48 -4.83 6.73 -5.44
C VAL A 48 -5.26 5.34 -5.85
N LEU A 49 -5.33 4.42 -4.88
CA LEU A 49 -5.68 3.02 -5.14
C LEU A 49 -7.14 2.87 -5.58
N ASP A 50 -8.07 3.60 -4.95
CA ASP A 50 -9.49 3.65 -5.34
C ASP A 50 -9.77 4.68 -6.46
N ASN A 51 -8.95 4.67 -7.51
CA ASN A 51 -9.13 5.59 -8.65
C ASN A 51 -9.98 4.99 -9.78
N ARG A 52 -10.52 3.77 -9.60
CA ARG A 52 -11.31 3.02 -10.60
C ARG A 52 -10.57 2.75 -11.92
N THR A 53 -9.25 2.84 -11.90
CA THR A 53 -8.40 2.43 -13.02
C THR A 53 -7.70 1.12 -12.71
N ARG A 54 -7.24 0.42 -13.75
CA ARG A 54 -6.52 -0.83 -13.57
C ARG A 54 -5.14 -0.55 -12.97
N ILE A 55 -4.88 -1.11 -11.80
CA ILE A 55 -3.56 -1.14 -11.19
C ILE A 55 -2.96 -2.54 -11.37
N GLN A 56 -1.70 -2.60 -11.75
CA GLN A 56 -0.92 -3.83 -11.81
C GLN A 56 0.33 -3.65 -10.96
N ALA A 57 0.63 -4.65 -10.13
CA ALA A 57 1.78 -4.67 -9.25
C ALA A 57 2.54 -5.99 -9.39
N TRP A 58 3.83 -5.94 -9.07
CA TRP A 58 4.72 -7.10 -8.98
C TRP A 58 5.28 -7.14 -7.56
N ILE A 59 5.38 -8.33 -7.02
CA ILE A 59 5.99 -8.57 -5.70
C ILE A 59 7.23 -9.39 -5.96
N GLU A 60 8.37 -8.86 -5.53
CA GLU A 60 9.65 -9.54 -5.60
C GLU A 60 10.04 -10.02 -4.21
N TYR A 61 10.55 -11.25 -4.13
CA TYR A 61 11.04 -11.88 -2.91
C TYR A 61 12.27 -12.71 -3.27
N CYS A 62 13.35 -12.55 -2.51
CA CYS A 62 14.65 -13.18 -2.73
C CYS A 62 15.07 -13.99 -1.51
#